data_AF-A0A7M3SDX3-F1
#
_entry.id   AF-A0A7M3SDX3-F1
#
_cell.length_a   1.000
_cell.length_b   1.000
_cell.length_c   1.000
_cell.angle_alpha   90.00
_cell.angle_beta   90.00
_cell.angle_gamma   90.00
#
_symmetry.space_group_name_H-M   'P 1'
#
loop_
_entity.id
_entity.type
_entity.pdbx_description
1 polymer ?
#
loop_
_entity_poly.entity_id
_entity_poly.type
_entity_poly.pdbx_seq_one_letter_code
_entity_poly.pdbx_strand_id
1 'polypeptide(L)'
;GDITPSYSGLQKSRLSSIYSEFNEREIDCKAILLLRDPVDRIKSAVRYNLDRGNYDEGIKIGETDFLESLEQYYKTEHCTIRTRYNETIELVRGVFDEEDIYIGIYEEMFDSEKIDSVSNFVGIEPKYDFANVRVNKTKSATIVNHEIEEKIKDFYSGVYEYCNEEFPSTRNLWR
;
A
#
# COMPACT_ATOMS: atom_id res chain seq x y z
N GLY A 1 -3.76 7.20 -15.93
CA GLY A 1 -2.86 6.95 -14.80
C GLY A 1 -2.27 5.56 -14.94
N ASP A 2 -1.07 5.37 -14.41
CA ASP A 2 -0.45 4.05 -14.21
C ASP A 2 -0.49 3.75 -12.70
N ILE A 3 -0.88 2.53 -12.33
CA ILE A 3 -1.00 2.10 -10.93
C ILE A 3 -0.13 0.86 -10.75
N THR A 4 1.06 1.05 -10.21
CA THR A 4 2.04 -0.02 -10.02
C THR A 4 2.55 -0.01 -8.58
N PRO A 5 2.11 -0.98 -7.73
CA PRO A 5 2.51 -1.03 -6.32
C PRO A 5 4.03 -1.17 -6.09
N SER A 6 4.78 -1.70 -7.06
CA SER A 6 6.25 -1.79 -6.96
C SER A 6 6.96 -0.45 -7.05
N TYR A 7 6.27 0.64 -7.40
CA TYR A 7 6.85 1.98 -7.40
C TYR A 7 7.25 2.46 -6.00
N SER A 8 6.70 1.87 -4.93
CA SER A 8 7.18 2.13 -3.56
C SER A 8 8.65 1.74 -3.34
N GLY A 9 9.20 0.87 -4.19
CA GLY A 9 10.61 0.45 -4.15
C GLY A 9 11.55 1.22 -5.06
N LEU A 10 11.07 2.25 -5.77
CA LEU A 10 11.95 3.05 -6.61
C LEU A 10 12.92 3.86 -5.76
N GLN A 11 14.19 3.89 -6.18
CA GLN A 11 15.16 4.80 -5.57
C GLN A 11 14.81 6.25 -5.87
N LYS A 12 15.20 7.16 -4.96
CA LYS A 12 14.95 8.60 -5.08
C LYS A 12 15.37 9.16 -6.44
N SER A 13 16.57 8.80 -6.90
CA SER A 13 17.11 9.25 -8.18
C SER A 13 16.20 8.87 -9.36
N ARG A 14 15.68 7.65 -9.38
CA ARG A 14 14.78 7.18 -10.44
C ARG A 14 13.44 7.90 -10.39
N LEU A 15 12.88 8.06 -9.19
CA LEU A 15 11.63 8.77 -9.00
C LEU A 15 11.75 10.25 -9.42
N SER A 16 12.86 10.90 -9.06
CA SER A 16 13.18 12.26 -9.50
C SER A 16 13.32 12.36 -11.02
N SER A 17 14.01 11.42 -11.67
CA SER A 17 14.10 11.41 -13.13
C SER A 17 12.73 11.30 -13.79
N ILE A 18 11.85 10.44 -13.28
CA ILE A 18 10.47 10.32 -13.80
C ILE A 18 9.76 11.67 -13.66
N TYR A 19 9.73 12.24 -12.44
CA TYR A 19 9.01 13.48 -12.20
C TYR A 19 9.54 14.64 -13.07
N SER A 20 10.86 14.83 -13.13
CA SER A 20 11.48 15.86 -13.96
C SER A 20 11.21 15.68 -15.45
N GLU A 21 11.30 14.45 -15.98
CA GLU A 21 11.05 14.19 -17.40
C GLU A 21 9.59 14.42 -17.82
N PHE A 22 8.63 14.21 -16.91
CA PHE A 22 7.23 14.53 -17.16
C PHE A 22 7.00 16.05 -17.15
N ASN A 23 7.58 16.74 -16.16
CA ASN A 23 7.49 18.20 -16.05
C ASN A 23 8.14 18.91 -17.25
N GLU A 24 9.29 18.44 -17.73
CA GLU A 24 9.94 18.96 -18.94
C GLU A 24 9.07 18.85 -20.20
N ARG A 25 8.10 17.92 -20.21
CA ARG A 25 7.18 17.70 -21.32
C ARG A 25 5.82 18.36 -21.09
N GLU A 26 5.67 19.16 -20.03
CA GLU A 26 4.41 19.79 -19.61
C GLU A 26 3.29 18.75 -19.41
N ILE A 27 3.64 17.60 -18.83
CA ILE A 27 2.71 16.52 -18.49
C ILE A 27 2.62 16.44 -16.96
N ASP A 28 1.41 16.66 -16.41
CA ASP A 28 1.16 16.54 -14.98
C ASP A 28 1.51 15.13 -14.47
N CYS A 29 2.36 15.06 -13.45
CA CYS A 29 2.80 13.83 -12.82
C CYS A 29 2.48 13.84 -11.34
N LYS A 30 1.51 13.02 -10.93
CA LYS A 30 1.01 12.97 -9.55
C LYS A 30 1.36 11.66 -8.87
N ALA A 31 1.77 11.73 -7.60
CA ALA A 31 2.01 10.58 -6.75
C ALA A 31 0.77 10.30 -5.89
N ILE A 32 0.21 9.09 -6.00
CA ILE A 32 -0.93 8.64 -5.19
C ILE A 32 -0.49 7.45 -4.35
N LEU A 33 -0.49 7.62 -3.03
CA LEU A 33 -0.21 6.58 -2.04
C LEU A 33 -1.51 6.19 -1.34
N LEU A 34 -1.81 4.88 -1.33
CA LEU A 34 -2.92 4.31 -0.55
C LEU A 34 -2.33 3.38 0.51
N LEU A 35 -2.39 3.83 1.76
CA LEU A 35 -1.90 3.10 2.92
C LEU A 35 -2.99 2.17 3.42
N ARG A 36 -2.61 1.01 3.93
CA ARG A 36 -3.53 0.01 4.47
C ARG A 36 -2.95 -0.55 5.75
N ASP A 37 -3.77 -1.06 6.66
CA ASP A 37 -3.27 -1.78 7.83
C ASP A 37 -2.17 -2.79 7.42
N PRO A 38 -0.94 -2.68 7.98
CA PRO A 38 0.18 -3.55 7.64
C PRO A 38 -0.14 -5.04 7.69
N VAL A 39 -0.83 -5.51 8.74
CA VAL A 39 -1.20 -6.92 8.90
C VAL A 39 -2.12 -7.38 7.77
N ASP A 40 -3.20 -6.64 7.50
CA ASP A 40 -4.16 -6.97 6.45
C ASP A 40 -3.56 -6.87 5.04
N ARG A 41 -2.67 -5.90 4.82
CA ARG A 41 -1.90 -5.76 3.59
C ARG A 41 -1.03 -7.01 3.34
N ILE A 42 -0.29 -7.45 4.35
CA ILE A 42 0.61 -8.60 4.28
C ILE A 42 -0.18 -9.88 4.06
N LYS A 43 -1.27 -10.09 4.81
CA LYS A 43 -2.21 -11.20 4.59
C LYS A 43 -2.75 -11.21 3.16
N SER A 44 -3.11 -10.05 2.62
CA SER A 44 -3.57 -9.93 1.24
C SER A 44 -2.50 -10.33 0.22
N ALA A 45 -1.25 -9.90 0.43
CA ALA A 45 -0.12 -10.24 -0.44
C ALA A 45 0.19 -11.74 -0.43
N VAL A 46 0.22 -12.38 0.75
CA VAL A 46 0.42 -13.83 0.86
C VAL A 46 -0.69 -14.61 0.15
N ARG A 47 -1.97 -14.23 0.33
CA ARG A 47 -3.06 -14.89 -0.41
C ARG A 47 -2.90 -14.73 -1.92
N TYR A 48 -2.56 -13.53 -2.39
CA TYR A 48 -2.34 -13.27 -3.81
C TYR A 48 -1.22 -14.13 -4.38
N ASN A 49 -0.11 -14.29 -3.65
CA ASN A 49 1.03 -15.11 -4.06
C ASN A 49 0.67 -16.60 -4.08
N LEU A 50 0.03 -17.12 -3.02
CA LEU A 50 -0.41 -18.51 -2.97
C LEU A 50 -1.46 -18.85 -4.04
N ASP A 51 -2.46 -17.99 -4.25
CA ASP A 51 -3.52 -18.22 -5.25
C ASP A 51 -2.95 -18.29 -6.69
N ARG A 52 -1.77 -17.70 -6.94
CA ARG A 52 -1.10 -17.69 -8.24
C ARG A 52 0.10 -18.64 -8.34
N GLY A 53 0.46 -19.31 -7.26
CA GLY A 53 1.72 -20.07 -7.18
C GLY A 53 2.95 -19.19 -7.44
N ASN A 54 2.89 -17.92 -7.02
CA ASN A 54 4.01 -16.99 -7.13
C ASN A 54 4.91 -17.13 -5.89
N TYR A 55 6.11 -17.66 -6.09
CA TYR A 55 7.10 -17.90 -5.03
C TYR A 55 8.30 -16.95 -5.10
N ASP A 56 8.32 -16.05 -6.08
CA ASP A 56 9.47 -15.15 -6.34
C ASP A 56 9.60 -14.03 -5.31
N GLU A 57 8.59 -13.84 -4.44
CA GLU A 57 8.57 -12.78 -3.43
C GLU A 57 8.96 -13.27 -2.01
N GLY A 58 9.64 -14.42 -1.92
CA GLY A 58 10.25 -14.92 -0.68
C GLY A 58 9.45 -15.99 0.08
N ILE A 59 8.36 -16.50 -0.52
CA ILE A 59 7.68 -17.72 -0.05
C ILE A 59 8.35 -18.94 -0.70
N LYS A 60 8.62 -19.99 0.07
CA LYS A 60 9.27 -21.22 -0.45
C LYS A 60 8.43 -21.85 -1.56
N ILE A 61 9.11 -22.36 -2.60
CA ILE A 61 8.48 -23.07 -3.71
C ILE A 61 7.68 -24.27 -3.21
N GLY A 62 6.42 -24.33 -3.61
CA GLY A 62 5.49 -25.41 -3.23
C GLY A 62 4.85 -25.24 -1.85
N GLU A 63 5.14 -24.13 -1.15
CA GLU A 63 4.40 -23.78 0.06
C GLU A 63 2.91 -23.53 -0.26
N THR A 64 2.04 -23.99 0.63
CA THR A 64 0.58 -23.86 0.52
C THR A 64 -0.06 -23.46 1.84
N ASP A 65 0.65 -23.60 2.97
CA ASP A 65 0.18 -23.18 4.26
C ASP A 65 0.28 -21.66 4.40
N PHE A 66 -0.85 -21.04 4.73
CA PHE A 66 -0.96 -19.59 4.81
C PHE A 66 -0.18 -19.00 5.99
N LEU A 67 -0.14 -19.68 7.14
CA LEU A 67 0.53 -19.16 8.34
C LEU A 67 2.05 -19.28 8.20
N GLU A 68 2.53 -20.40 7.68
CA GLU A 68 3.94 -20.60 7.36
C GLU A 68 4.39 -19.61 6.27
N SER A 69 3.55 -19.36 5.26
CA SER A 69 3.82 -18.32 4.26
C SER A 69 3.88 -16.92 4.85
N LEU A 70 3.02 -16.60 5.83
CA LEU A 70 3.09 -15.33 6.55
C LEU A 70 4.42 -15.17 7.27
N GLU A 71 4.84 -16.19 8.05
CA GLU A 71 6.12 -16.19 8.78
C GLU A 71 7.32 -16.03 7.84
N GLN A 72 7.28 -16.63 6.65
CA GLN A 72 8.32 -16.48 5.63
C GLN A 72 8.33 -15.08 5.00
N TYR A 73 7.15 -14.50 4.74
CA TYR A 73 7.01 -13.33 3.88
C TYR A 73 7.20 -11.98 4.59
N TYR A 74 6.68 -11.79 5.81
CA TYR A 74 6.53 -10.44 6.39
C TYR A 74 7.85 -9.67 6.62
N LYS A 75 8.98 -10.38 6.68
CA LYS A 75 10.34 -9.82 6.86
C LYS A 75 11.13 -9.73 5.55
N THR A 76 10.60 -10.24 4.45
CA THR A 76 11.27 -10.20 3.14
C THR A 76 11.42 -8.77 2.67
N GLU A 77 12.45 -8.50 1.86
CA GLU A 77 12.66 -7.21 1.20
C GLU A 77 11.45 -6.80 0.35
N HIS A 78 10.84 -7.75 -0.35
CA HIS A 78 9.62 -7.54 -1.13
C HIS A 78 8.44 -7.05 -0.28
N CYS A 79 8.31 -7.57 0.94
CA CYS A 79 7.28 -7.14 1.87
C CYS A 79 7.62 -5.77 2.47
N THR A 80 8.84 -5.58 2.98
CA THR A 80 9.24 -4.37 3.70
C THR A 80 9.15 -3.13 2.83
N ILE A 81 9.64 -3.19 1.60
CA ILE A 81 9.58 -2.08 0.62
C ILE A 81 8.14 -1.57 0.37
N ARG A 82 7.15 -2.41 0.60
CA ARG A 82 5.74 -2.09 0.33
C ARG A 82 4.91 -1.89 1.60
N THR A 83 5.50 -2.08 2.78
CA THR A 83 4.83 -1.94 4.08
C THR A 83 5.47 -0.84 4.94
N ARG A 84 6.72 -0.44 4.68
CA ARG A 84 7.38 0.69 5.34
C ARG A 84 6.93 2.03 4.76
N TYR A 85 5.70 2.40 5.09
CA TYR A 85 5.05 3.59 4.56
C TYR A 85 5.78 4.87 4.92
N ASN A 86 6.33 4.97 6.12
CA ASN A 86 7.15 6.10 6.55
C ASN A 86 8.31 6.38 5.57
N GLU A 87 9.04 5.34 5.16
CA GLU A 87 10.15 5.47 4.20
C GLU A 87 9.64 5.87 2.80
N THR A 88 8.53 5.29 2.37
CA THR A 88 7.93 5.61 1.05
C THR A 88 7.40 7.05 1.01
N ILE A 89 6.78 7.53 2.09
CA ILE A 89 6.21 8.88 2.19
C ILE A 89 7.33 9.92 2.22
N GLU A 90 8.39 9.70 3.01
CA GLU A 90 9.57 10.57 3.03
C GLU A 90 10.23 10.65 1.65
N LEU A 91 10.33 9.52 0.95
CA LEU A 91 10.87 9.47 -0.40
C LEU A 91 10.04 10.34 -1.36
N VAL A 92 8.72 10.16 -1.37
CA VAL A 92 7.80 10.87 -2.27
C VAL A 92 7.77 12.38 -1.95
N ARG A 93 7.64 12.75 -0.68
CA ARG A 93 7.71 14.15 -0.22
C ARG A 93 9.06 14.81 -0.53
N GLY A 94 10.12 14.03 -0.70
CA GLY A 94 11.43 14.51 -1.09
C GLY A 94 11.65 14.65 -2.60
N VAL A 95 10.65 14.35 -3.43
CA VAL A 95 10.74 14.36 -4.91
C VAL A 95 9.63 15.18 -5.58
N PHE A 96 8.39 14.99 -5.15
CA PHE A 96 7.21 15.68 -5.72
C PHE A 96 6.89 16.95 -4.94
N ASP A 97 6.30 17.92 -5.62
CA ASP A 97 5.69 19.09 -4.97
C ASP A 97 4.45 18.66 -4.16
N GLU A 98 4.11 19.41 -3.11
CA GLU A 98 3.06 19.01 -2.15
C GLU A 98 1.69 18.87 -2.83
N GLU A 99 1.39 19.75 -3.78
CA GLU A 99 0.18 19.72 -4.61
C GLU A 99 0.08 18.51 -5.54
N ASP A 100 1.19 17.82 -5.80
CA ASP A 100 1.27 16.63 -6.65
C ASP A 100 1.27 15.33 -5.84
N ILE A 101 1.07 15.40 -4.52
CA ILE A 101 1.04 14.24 -3.63
C ILE A 101 -0.35 14.07 -3.03
N TYR A 102 -0.91 12.87 -3.22
CA TYR A 102 -2.08 12.41 -2.48
C TYR A 102 -1.72 11.19 -1.63
N ILE A 103 -2.08 11.25 -0.34
CA ILE A 103 -1.94 10.13 0.58
C ILE A 103 -3.32 9.83 1.18
N GLY A 104 -3.80 8.61 0.99
CA GLY A 104 -5.10 8.16 1.48
C GLY A 104 -5.00 6.87 2.29
N ILE A 105 -6.02 6.61 3.11
CA ILE A 105 -6.18 5.37 3.88
C ILE A 105 -7.17 4.47 3.14
N TYR A 106 -6.74 3.25 2.82
CA TYR A 106 -7.50 2.27 2.05
C TYR A 106 -8.82 1.91 2.71
N GLU A 107 -8.86 1.80 4.03
CA GLU A 107 -10.08 1.47 4.77
C GLU A 107 -11.19 2.52 4.62
N GLU A 108 -10.84 3.77 4.34
CA GLU A 108 -11.78 4.90 4.15
C GLU A 108 -12.00 5.24 2.67
N MET A 109 -11.23 4.66 1.74
CA MET A 109 -11.19 5.13 0.34
C MET A 109 -12.54 5.00 -0.39
N PHE A 110 -13.46 4.21 0.15
CA PHE A 110 -14.79 3.96 -0.39
C PHE A 110 -15.83 4.95 0.16
N ASP A 111 -15.48 5.78 1.13
CA ASP A 111 -16.33 6.83 1.65
C ASP A 111 -16.46 7.96 0.62
N SER A 112 -17.66 8.54 0.50
CA SER A 112 -17.95 9.58 -0.50
C SER A 112 -16.98 10.76 -0.41
N GLU A 113 -16.63 11.18 0.80
CA GLU A 113 -15.68 12.28 1.03
C GLU A 113 -14.28 11.97 0.50
N LYS A 114 -13.82 10.70 0.61
CA LYS A 114 -12.50 10.29 0.09
C LYS A 114 -12.53 10.16 -1.42
N ILE A 115 -13.64 9.69 -1.98
CA ILE A 115 -13.86 9.67 -3.44
C ILE A 115 -13.82 11.09 -3.99
N ASP A 116 -14.47 12.05 -3.34
CA ASP A 116 -14.41 13.46 -3.73
C ASP A 116 -12.99 14.00 -3.66
N SER A 117 -12.30 13.75 -2.55
CA SER A 117 -10.93 14.21 -2.33
C SER A 117 -9.96 13.72 -3.41
N VAL A 118 -9.95 12.41 -3.72
CA VAL A 118 -9.05 11.88 -4.76
C VAL A 118 -9.48 12.32 -6.17
N SER A 119 -10.79 12.44 -6.43
CA SER A 119 -11.31 12.86 -7.75
C SER A 119 -10.94 14.32 -8.04
N ASN A 120 -11.08 15.20 -7.06
CA ASN A 120 -10.64 16.59 -7.12
C ASN A 120 -9.12 16.69 -7.31
N PHE A 121 -8.35 15.89 -6.56
CA PHE A 121 -6.89 15.85 -6.70
C PHE A 121 -6.44 15.49 -8.12
N VAL A 122 -7.10 14.51 -8.77
CA VAL A 122 -6.76 14.13 -10.15
C VAL A 122 -7.50 14.93 -11.24
N GLY A 123 -8.43 15.81 -10.87
CA GLY A 123 -9.18 16.67 -11.79
C GLY A 123 -10.28 15.96 -12.59
N ILE A 124 -10.97 14.99 -11.99
CA ILE A 124 -12.08 14.26 -12.62
C ILE A 124 -13.36 14.33 -11.78
N GLU A 125 -14.51 14.07 -12.42
CA GLU A 125 -15.80 13.96 -11.73
C GLU A 125 -15.85 12.70 -10.83
N PRO A 126 -16.28 12.80 -9.57
CA PRO A 126 -16.40 11.66 -8.68
C PRO A 126 -17.42 10.63 -9.19
N LYS A 127 -17.08 9.34 -9.03
CA LYS A 127 -17.93 8.21 -9.43
C LYS A 127 -18.19 7.28 -8.26
N TYR A 128 -19.20 7.64 -7.47
CA TYR A 128 -19.53 6.92 -6.22
C TYR A 128 -19.95 5.45 -6.44
N ASP A 129 -20.44 5.09 -7.63
CA ASP A 129 -20.83 3.71 -7.92
C ASP A 129 -19.68 2.71 -7.75
N PHE A 130 -18.42 3.15 -7.93
CA PHE A 130 -17.25 2.32 -7.71
C PHE A 130 -16.99 1.99 -6.24
N ALA A 131 -17.57 2.72 -5.28
CA ALA A 131 -17.48 2.41 -3.86
C ALA A 131 -18.00 0.99 -3.53
N ASN A 132 -18.96 0.51 -4.32
CA ASN A 132 -19.62 -0.77 -4.12
C ASN A 132 -18.95 -1.94 -4.87
N VAL A 133 -17.91 -1.66 -5.67
CA VAL A 133 -17.27 -2.66 -6.53
C VAL A 133 -16.02 -3.23 -5.85
N ARG A 134 -16.10 -4.50 -5.41
CA ARG A 134 -14.93 -5.24 -4.91
C ARG A 134 -14.24 -6.00 -6.04
N VAL A 135 -13.18 -5.42 -6.61
CA VAL A 135 -12.30 -6.09 -7.59
C VAL A 135 -11.24 -6.91 -6.85
N ASN A 136 -10.80 -8.06 -7.39
CA ASN A 136 -9.77 -8.94 -6.81
C ASN A 136 -10.12 -9.60 -5.46
N LYS A 137 -11.35 -10.08 -5.29
CA LYS A 137 -11.71 -10.90 -4.13
C LYS A 137 -10.92 -12.23 -4.12
N THR A 138 -9.88 -12.32 -3.28
CA THR A 138 -9.19 -13.59 -2.99
C THR A 138 -10.18 -14.64 -2.50
N LYS A 139 -10.02 -15.88 -2.96
CA LYS A 139 -10.99 -16.97 -2.72
C LYS A 139 -10.94 -17.50 -1.28
N SER A 140 -9.81 -17.32 -0.62
CA SER A 140 -9.51 -17.92 0.68
C SER A 140 -10.00 -17.07 1.84
N ALA A 141 -10.56 -17.72 2.87
CA ALA A 141 -11.06 -17.06 4.07
C ALA A 141 -9.94 -16.31 4.81
N THR A 142 -10.29 -15.24 5.52
CA THR A 142 -9.35 -14.55 6.42
C THR A 142 -9.05 -15.48 7.60
N ILE A 143 -7.85 -16.06 7.61
CA ILE A 143 -7.33 -16.75 8.78
C ILE A 143 -6.86 -15.69 9.78
N VAL A 144 -7.43 -15.73 10.98
CA VAL A 144 -7.00 -14.92 12.11
C VAL A 144 -6.08 -15.77 12.97
N ASN A 145 -4.87 -15.28 13.21
CA ASN A 145 -3.92 -15.91 14.12
C ASN A 145 -3.21 -14.80 14.90
N HIS A 146 -3.58 -14.64 16.16
CA HIS A 146 -3.08 -13.57 17.01
C HIS A 146 -1.55 -13.63 17.20
N GLU A 147 -0.95 -14.81 17.26
CA GLU A 147 0.49 -14.94 17.52
C GLU A 147 1.32 -14.32 16.39
N ILE A 148 1.03 -14.68 15.13
CA ILE A 148 1.75 -14.11 13.97
C ILE A 148 1.36 -12.66 13.71
N GLU A 149 0.11 -12.28 13.96
CA GLU A 149 -0.33 -10.89 13.81
C GLU A 149 0.42 -9.96 14.76
N GLU A 150 0.57 -10.33 16.02
CA GLU A 150 1.36 -9.55 16.98
C GLU A 150 2.84 -9.49 16.57
N LYS A 151 3.44 -10.58 16.09
CA LYS A 151 4.82 -10.54 15.55
C LYS A 151 4.97 -9.57 14.38
N ILE A 152 3.98 -9.50 13.49
CA ILE A 152 3.96 -8.57 12.36
C ILE A 152 3.82 -7.13 12.87
N LYS A 153 2.90 -6.86 13.80
CA LYS A 153 2.72 -5.54 14.40
C LYS A 153 3.98 -5.05 15.09
N ASP A 154 4.61 -5.89 15.89
CA ASP A 154 5.86 -5.58 16.57
C ASP A 154 6.96 -5.23 15.57
N PHE A 155 7.09 -6.00 14.48
CA PHE A 155 8.11 -5.74 13.45
C PHE A 155 7.86 -4.44 12.68
N TYR A 156 6.61 -4.02 12.51
CA TYR A 156 6.20 -2.79 11.83
C TYR A 156 5.74 -1.69 12.79
N SER A 157 6.09 -1.75 14.08
CA SER A 157 5.60 -0.82 15.10
C SER A 157 5.87 0.64 14.72
N GLY A 158 7.05 0.95 14.20
CA GLY A 158 7.39 2.29 13.72
C GLY A 158 6.52 2.79 12.56
N VAL A 159 5.97 1.89 11.74
CA VAL A 159 4.98 2.25 10.70
C VAL A 159 3.65 2.63 11.34
N TYR A 160 3.20 1.85 12.33
CA TYR A 160 1.99 2.14 13.08
C TYR A 160 2.12 3.47 13.83
N GLU A 161 3.22 3.69 14.53
CA GLU A 161 3.51 4.96 15.24
C GLU A 161 3.45 6.16 14.28
N TYR A 162 4.22 6.11 13.19
CA TYR A 162 4.24 7.16 12.18
C TYR A 162 2.85 7.44 11.59
N CYS A 163 2.14 6.40 11.16
CA CYS A 163 0.84 6.60 10.52
C CYS A 163 -0.23 7.05 11.50
N ASN A 164 -0.17 6.60 12.76
CA ASN A 164 -1.09 7.07 13.80
C ASN A 164 -0.91 8.55 14.10
N GLU A 165 0.32 9.06 14.04
CA GLU A 165 0.62 10.47 14.21
C GLU A 165 0.16 11.30 13.00
N GLU A 166 0.60 10.93 11.79
CA GLU A 166 0.32 11.67 10.55
C GLU A 166 -1.13 11.53 10.07
N PHE A 167 -1.76 10.37 10.29
CA PHE A 167 -3.10 10.02 9.83
C PHE A 167 -3.96 9.50 10.99
N PRO A 168 -4.47 10.36 11.88
CA PRO A 168 -5.13 9.96 13.13
C PRO A 168 -6.24 8.91 13.04
N SER A 169 -6.91 8.77 11.89
CA SER A 169 -7.94 7.75 11.71
C SER A 169 -7.40 6.32 11.76
N THR A 170 -6.11 6.10 11.44
CA THR A 170 -5.48 4.77 11.51
C THR A 170 -5.48 4.21 12.93
N ARG A 171 -5.49 5.06 13.97
CA ARG A 171 -5.60 4.61 15.38
C ARG A 171 -6.84 3.77 15.65
N ASN A 172 -7.91 3.99 14.89
CA ASN A 172 -9.18 3.29 15.03
C ASN A 172 -9.38 2.21 13.97
N LEU A 173 -8.83 2.42 12.78
CA LEU A 173 -9.03 1.55 11.62
C LEU A 173 -8.08 0.36 11.60
N TRP A 174 -6.84 0.58 12.03
CA TRP A 174 -5.80 -0.44 12.04
C TRP A 174 -5.78 -1.13 13.40
N ARG A 175 -5.77 -2.47 13.40
CA ARG A 175 -6.02 -3.30 14.60
C ARG A 175 -4.85 -4.19 14.94
#